data_AF-A0A9D5MDJ1-F1
#
_entry.id   AF-A0A9D5MDJ1-F1
#
_cell.length_a   1.000
_cell.length_b   1.000
_cell.length_c   1.000
_cell.angle_alpha   90.00
_cell.angle_beta   90.00
_cell.angle_gamma   90.00
#
_symmetry.space_group_name_H-M   'P 1'
#
loop_
_entity.id
_entity.type
_entity.pdbx_description
1 polymer ?
#
loop_
_entity_poly.entity_id
_entity_poly.type
_entity_poly.pdbx_seq_one_letter_code
_entity_poly.pdbx_strand_id
1 'polypeptide(L)'
;MVYYIANTGSAVRIKRYDPNTLEQRVILTPEERLTDQIAASQTGLYVLGTDDTVYRISQQNGVMQAVTKIQDPPISATKLVERYRLFAAYGQLNVYAEVSDSEDQPALMFIEFTTDASAATATTDLLVEEIPVENEERAWKSLQPAVQYAPLAIGSRGDAVKAIQQPLYDHGYYTYYIDGIFGWRTENAVKTLQGDLGRTVTGMADDSLQKLILSGNFPNYDPYSQINYGDRGDRVYAMQLRLRALGYMADTADGIFGRRTQAAVQLFQQENGIAQSANATRDTLVRLFAVDTPQCTSYIPLYLGDSGYRVRELNKRLKELYYLSGSVTDTFTSDTARAIRRFQAQVGLSINGEASVALQQRLFAPGAPECSGYIALYRGDSNGRVA
;
A
#
# COMPACT_ATOMS: atom_id res chain seq x y z
N MET A 1 4.87 -38.59 -0.85
CA MET A 1 4.53 -39.94 -1.33
C MET A 1 5.53 -40.34 -2.40
N VAL A 2 6.08 -41.55 -2.33
CA VAL A 2 6.99 -42.09 -3.35
C VAL A 2 6.25 -43.16 -4.13
N TYR A 3 6.35 -43.12 -5.45
CA TYR A 3 5.74 -44.09 -6.35
C TYR A 3 6.84 -44.81 -7.11
N TYR A 4 6.73 -46.13 -7.23
CA TYR A 4 7.73 -46.95 -7.91
C TYR A 4 7.11 -48.20 -8.53
N ILE A 5 7.78 -48.69 -9.57
CA ILE A 5 7.47 -49.94 -10.25
C ILE A 5 8.28 -51.05 -9.57
N ALA A 6 7.62 -52.11 -9.15
CA ALA A 6 8.23 -53.30 -8.59
C ALA A 6 8.03 -54.47 -9.56
N ASN A 7 9.12 -54.91 -10.19
CA ASN A 7 9.13 -56.07 -11.07
C ASN A 7 9.62 -57.29 -10.28
N THR A 8 8.73 -58.25 -10.00
CA THR A 8 9.06 -59.43 -9.21
C THR A 8 9.03 -60.71 -10.04
N GLY A 9 9.51 -60.70 -11.29
CA GLY A 9 9.69 -61.92 -12.12
C GLY A 9 8.39 -62.61 -12.60
N SER A 10 7.34 -62.62 -11.78
CA SER A 10 6.01 -63.18 -12.03
C SER A 10 4.93 -62.12 -12.23
N ALA A 11 5.18 -60.86 -11.87
CA ALA A 11 4.24 -59.75 -12.05
C ALA A 11 4.95 -58.39 -11.92
N VAL A 12 4.45 -57.39 -12.65
CA VAL A 12 4.78 -55.97 -12.46
C VAL A 12 3.74 -55.38 -11.51
N ARG A 13 4.17 -54.60 -10.52
CA ARG A 13 3.28 -53.92 -9.57
C ARG A 13 3.66 -52.47 -9.41
N ILE A 14 2.68 -51.59 -9.36
CA ILE A 14 2.88 -50.17 -9.07
C ILE A 14 2.55 -49.95 -7.61
N LYS A 15 3.53 -49.45 -6.86
CA LYS A 15 3.44 -49.32 -5.41
C LYS A 15 3.58 -47.86 -4.99
N ARG A 16 2.87 -47.53 -3.91
CA ARG A 16 3.05 -46.29 -3.15
C ARG A 16 3.76 -46.62 -1.85
N TYR A 17 4.76 -45.80 -1.52
CA TYR A 17 5.43 -45.80 -0.23
C TYR A 17 5.25 -44.43 0.44
N ASP A 18 4.79 -44.44 1.68
CA ASP A 18 4.78 -43.27 2.54
C ASP A 18 6.02 -43.30 3.45
N PRO A 19 7.00 -42.40 3.24
CA PRO A 19 8.23 -42.38 4.05
C PRO A 19 7.99 -41.96 5.51
N ASN A 20 6.86 -41.33 5.82
CA ASN A 20 6.57 -40.86 7.17
C ASN A 20 5.97 -41.97 8.05
N THR A 21 5.13 -42.83 7.45
CA THR A 21 4.48 -43.95 8.16
C THR A 21 5.15 -45.29 7.90
N LEU A 22 6.12 -45.33 6.97
CA LEU A 22 6.77 -46.55 6.45
C LEU A 22 5.78 -47.54 5.80
N GLU A 23 4.58 -47.09 5.46
CA GLU A 23 3.56 -47.93 4.85
C GLU A 23 3.79 -48.12 3.35
N GLN A 24 3.65 -49.37 2.90
CA GLN A 24 3.67 -49.75 1.48
C GLN A 24 2.30 -50.26 1.04
N ARG A 25 1.82 -49.77 -0.09
CA ARG A 25 0.55 -50.22 -0.68
C ARG A 25 0.70 -50.45 -2.18
N VAL A 26 0.15 -51.57 -2.66
CA VAL A 26 -0.01 -51.82 -4.10
C VAL A 26 -1.18 -50.97 -4.60
N ILE A 27 -0.92 -50.15 -5.62
CA ILE A 27 -1.93 -49.30 -6.28
C ILE A 27 -2.61 -50.09 -7.40
N LEU A 28 -1.80 -50.78 -8.21
CA LEU A 28 -2.24 -51.51 -9.38
C LEU A 28 -1.25 -52.63 -9.72
N THR A 29 -1.77 -53.74 -10.25
CA THR A 29 -1.01 -54.78 -10.93
C THR A 29 -1.44 -54.76 -12.41
N PRO A 30 -0.70 -54.05 -13.30
CA PRO A 30 -1.05 -54.00 -14.71
C PRO A 30 -0.92 -55.39 -15.36
N GLU A 31 -1.75 -55.67 -16.37
CA GLU A 31 -1.61 -56.87 -17.21
C GLU A 31 -0.57 -56.65 -18.32
N GLU A 32 -0.37 -55.38 -18.67
CA GLU A 32 0.54 -54.88 -19.67
C GLU A 32 1.98 -54.88 -19.16
N ARG A 33 2.92 -55.15 -20.07
CA ARG A 33 4.34 -55.03 -19.77
C ARG A 33 4.73 -53.56 -19.78
N LEU A 34 5.28 -53.09 -18.67
CA LEU A 34 5.77 -51.73 -18.51
C LEU A 34 7.29 -51.69 -18.60
N THR A 35 7.80 -50.56 -19.07
CA THR A 35 9.19 -50.15 -18.87
C THR A 35 9.41 -49.76 -17.41
N ASP A 36 10.67 -49.54 -17.02
CA ASP A 36 11.03 -49.16 -15.65
C ASP A 36 10.80 -47.67 -15.34
N GLN A 37 9.96 -46.99 -16.12
CA GLN A 37 9.75 -45.54 -16.02
C GLN A 37 8.38 -45.18 -15.46
N ILE A 38 8.41 -44.25 -14.51
CA ILE A 38 7.22 -43.63 -13.94
C ILE A 38 7.44 -42.12 -13.83
N ALA A 39 6.49 -41.35 -14.35
CA ALA A 39 6.43 -39.91 -14.18
C ALA A 39 5.21 -39.56 -13.34
N ALA A 40 5.33 -38.53 -12.49
CA ALA A 40 4.26 -38.11 -11.59
C ALA A 40 3.95 -36.63 -11.77
N SER A 41 2.65 -36.32 -11.88
CA SER A 41 2.10 -34.97 -11.84
C SER A 41 1.38 -34.74 -10.49
N GLN A 42 0.75 -33.58 -10.30
CA GLN A 42 -0.04 -33.35 -9.09
C GLN A 42 -1.27 -34.27 -8.99
N THR A 43 -1.84 -34.64 -10.13
CA THR A 43 -3.14 -35.32 -10.23
C THR A 43 -3.08 -36.74 -10.79
N GLY A 44 -1.93 -37.17 -11.33
CA GLY A 44 -1.80 -38.46 -12.02
C GLY A 44 -0.40 -39.04 -12.03
N LEU A 45 -0.33 -40.37 -12.17
CA LEU A 45 0.89 -41.11 -12.48
C LEU A 45 0.86 -41.55 -13.93
N TYR A 46 2.01 -41.54 -14.58
CA TYR A 46 2.17 -41.91 -15.97
C TYR A 46 3.26 -42.96 -16.09
N VAL A 47 2.98 -44.02 -16.84
CA VAL A 47 3.89 -45.13 -17.11
C VAL A 47 3.96 -45.41 -18.60
N LEU A 48 5.09 -45.96 -19.04
CA LEU A 48 5.31 -46.30 -20.43
C LEU A 48 5.29 -47.82 -20.61
N GLY A 49 4.42 -48.32 -21.48
CA GLY A 49 4.39 -49.71 -21.89
C GLY A 49 5.57 -50.07 -22.80
N THR A 50 5.94 -51.36 -22.86
CA THR A 50 6.96 -51.84 -23.80
C THR A 50 6.50 -51.83 -25.26
N ASP A 51 5.24 -51.49 -25.50
CA ASP A 51 4.60 -51.31 -26.81
C ASP A 51 4.56 -49.83 -27.25
N ASP A 52 5.32 -48.98 -26.54
CA ASP A 52 5.39 -47.53 -26.69
C ASP A 52 4.06 -46.80 -26.43
N THR A 53 3.13 -47.44 -25.73
CA THR A 53 1.90 -46.81 -25.27
C THR A 53 2.10 -46.14 -23.91
N VAL A 54 1.71 -44.87 -23.79
CA VAL A 54 1.73 -44.13 -22.53
C VAL A 54 0.40 -44.32 -21.81
N TYR A 55 0.45 -44.75 -20.56
CA TYR A 55 -0.72 -44.99 -19.72
C TYR A 55 -0.78 -44.00 -18.56
N ARG A 56 -1.99 -43.49 -18.26
CA ARG A 56 -2.30 -42.73 -17.05
C ARG A 56 -2.91 -43.65 -16.02
N ILE A 57 -2.42 -43.55 -14.79
CA ILE A 57 -2.95 -44.26 -13.64
C ILE A 57 -3.55 -43.25 -12.67
N SER A 58 -4.83 -43.44 -12.39
CA SER A 58 -5.53 -42.67 -11.38
C SER A 58 -5.07 -43.09 -9.98
N GLN A 59 -4.56 -42.12 -9.22
CA GLN A 59 -4.10 -42.33 -7.85
C GLN A 59 -5.24 -42.68 -6.88
N GLN A 60 -6.50 -42.38 -7.23
CA GLN A 60 -7.67 -42.56 -6.37
C GLN A 60 -8.27 -43.96 -6.45
N ASN A 61 -8.43 -44.51 -7.66
CA ASN A 61 -9.10 -45.79 -7.90
C ASN A 61 -8.19 -46.86 -8.53
N GLY A 62 -6.93 -46.53 -8.81
CA GLY A 62 -5.95 -47.49 -9.35
C GLY A 62 -6.22 -47.93 -10.78
N VAL A 63 -7.13 -47.26 -11.51
CA VAL A 63 -7.45 -47.60 -12.89
C VAL A 63 -6.37 -47.07 -13.83
N MET A 64 -5.93 -47.92 -14.76
CA MET A 64 -5.01 -47.57 -15.84
C MET A 64 -5.75 -47.34 -17.14
N GLN A 65 -5.42 -46.26 -17.84
CA GLN A 65 -6.04 -45.89 -19.11
C GLN A 65 -4.95 -45.49 -20.10
N ALA A 66 -5.06 -45.97 -21.34
CA ALA A 66 -4.17 -45.55 -22.43
C ALA A 66 -4.42 -44.06 -22.74
N VAL A 67 -3.35 -43.29 -22.81
CA VAL A 67 -3.37 -41.85 -23.12
C VAL A 67 -3.07 -41.65 -24.60
N THR A 68 -1.98 -42.25 -25.07
CA THR A 68 -1.50 -42.11 -26.44
C THR A 68 -0.53 -43.25 -26.74
N LYS A 69 -0.32 -43.52 -28.03
CA LYS A 69 0.74 -44.40 -28.50
C LYS A 69 1.80 -43.54 -29.18
N ILE A 70 3.03 -43.62 -28.69
CA ILE A 70 4.14 -42.81 -29.20
C ILE A 70 4.37 -43.17 -30.66
N GLN A 71 4.46 -42.14 -31.49
CA GLN A 71 4.86 -42.28 -32.89
C GLN A 71 6.35 -42.02 -32.99
N ASP A 72 7.04 -42.82 -33.80
CA ASP A 72 8.47 -42.65 -33.99
C ASP A 72 8.77 -41.23 -34.50
N PRO A 73 9.72 -40.52 -33.87
CA PRO A 73 10.07 -39.18 -34.30
C PRO A 73 10.71 -39.18 -35.69
N PRO A 74 10.56 -38.11 -36.47
CA PRO A 74 11.21 -37.97 -37.76
C PRO A 74 12.73 -37.74 -37.58
N ILE A 75 13.49 -38.83 -37.45
CA ILE A 75 14.95 -38.83 -37.31
C ILE A 75 15.65 -39.22 -38.62
N SER A 76 16.89 -38.76 -38.80
CA SER A 76 17.70 -39.12 -39.99
C SER A 76 18.08 -40.60 -39.97
N ALA A 77 18.31 -41.20 -41.15
CA ALA A 77 18.67 -42.62 -41.27
C ALA A 77 19.97 -43.02 -40.55
N THR A 78 20.80 -42.04 -40.18
CA THR A 78 22.04 -42.22 -39.41
C THR A 78 21.83 -42.17 -37.90
N LYS A 79 20.58 -42.15 -37.43
CA LYS A 79 20.22 -42.03 -36.01
C LYS A 79 19.24 -43.12 -35.62
N LEU A 80 19.32 -43.55 -34.36
CA LEU A 80 18.46 -44.57 -33.79
C LEU A 80 17.83 -44.04 -32.48
N VAL A 81 16.58 -44.40 -32.24
CA VAL A 81 15.93 -44.16 -30.94
C VAL A 81 16.39 -45.25 -29.98
N GLU A 82 17.10 -44.85 -28.93
CA GLU A 82 17.57 -45.76 -27.87
C GLU A 82 16.45 -46.12 -26.90
N ARG A 83 15.67 -45.12 -26.49
CA ARG A 83 14.49 -45.28 -25.61
C ARG A 83 13.65 -44.00 -25.57
N TYR A 84 12.41 -44.14 -25.11
CA TYR A 84 11.56 -43.01 -24.75
C TYR A 84 11.64 -42.68 -23.26
N ARG A 85 11.54 -41.40 -22.89
CA ARG A 85 11.56 -40.90 -21.51
C ARG A 85 10.33 -40.06 -21.20
N LEU A 86 9.70 -40.32 -20.06
CA LEU A 86 8.53 -39.56 -19.60
C LEU A 86 8.92 -38.49 -18.59
N PHE A 87 8.41 -37.26 -18.78
CA PHE A 87 8.55 -36.18 -17.82
C PHE A 87 7.21 -35.49 -17.59
N ALA A 88 6.65 -35.58 -16.38
CA ALA A 88 5.40 -34.93 -16.02
C ALA A 88 5.69 -33.80 -15.03
N ALA A 89 5.45 -32.55 -15.44
CA ALA A 89 5.59 -31.40 -14.58
C ALA A 89 4.73 -30.24 -15.10
N TYR A 90 4.35 -29.34 -14.21
CA TYR A 90 3.73 -28.06 -14.58
C TYR A 90 2.49 -28.19 -15.49
N GLY A 91 1.60 -29.15 -15.20
CA GLY A 91 0.38 -29.38 -15.99
C GLY A 91 0.61 -29.93 -17.40
N GLN A 92 1.77 -30.52 -17.65
CA GLN A 92 2.12 -31.15 -18.92
C GLN A 92 2.88 -32.47 -18.71
N LEU A 93 2.63 -33.43 -19.59
CA LEU A 93 3.39 -34.64 -19.76
C LEU A 93 4.14 -34.57 -21.09
N ASN A 94 5.46 -34.65 -21.02
CA ASN A 94 6.37 -34.60 -22.16
C ASN A 94 6.99 -35.97 -22.36
N VAL A 95 7.02 -36.42 -23.61
CA VAL A 95 7.69 -37.65 -24.04
C VAL A 95 8.92 -37.27 -24.85
N TYR A 96 10.09 -37.68 -24.40
CA TYR A 96 11.36 -37.47 -25.10
C TYR A 96 11.86 -38.77 -25.71
N ALA A 97 12.32 -38.76 -26.96
CA ALA A 97 13.14 -39.83 -27.51
C ALA A 97 14.60 -39.53 -27.24
N GLU A 98 15.31 -40.44 -26.59
CA GLU A 98 16.75 -40.41 -26.50
C GLU A 98 17.33 -41.00 -27.79
N VAL A 99 18.04 -40.19 -28.55
CA VAL A 99 18.51 -40.54 -29.90
C VAL A 99 20.03 -40.54 -29.92
N SER A 100 20.62 -41.59 -30.49
CA SER A 100 22.06 -41.77 -30.73
C SER A 100 22.37 -41.82 -32.23
N ASP A 101 23.65 -41.73 -32.59
CA ASP A 101 24.10 -42.01 -33.95
C ASP A 101 24.17 -43.54 -34.17
N SER A 102 23.73 -44.02 -35.32
CA SER A 102 23.76 -45.44 -35.69
C SER A 102 25.21 -45.91 -35.86
N GLU A 103 25.65 -46.91 -35.10
CA GLU A 103 27.01 -47.51 -35.16
C GLU A 103 27.29 -48.33 -36.44
N ASP A 104 26.80 -47.91 -37.61
CA ASP A 104 27.15 -48.53 -38.90
C ASP A 104 28.45 -47.91 -39.48
N GLN A 105 29.45 -47.75 -38.62
CA GLN A 105 30.83 -47.49 -39.00
C GLN A 105 31.61 -48.80 -38.85
N PRO A 106 32.37 -49.27 -39.86
CA PRO A 106 33.20 -50.45 -39.70
C PRO A 106 34.20 -50.20 -38.57
N ALA A 107 34.13 -51.00 -37.50
CA ALA A 107 35.08 -50.95 -36.42
C ALA A 107 36.48 -51.32 -36.93
N LEU A 108 37.32 -50.33 -37.23
CA LEU A 108 38.75 -50.53 -37.31
C LEU A 108 39.24 -50.76 -35.88
N MET A 109 39.42 -52.03 -35.50
CA MET A 109 40.13 -52.39 -34.27
C MET A 109 41.58 -51.94 -34.38
N PHE A 110 41.87 -50.76 -33.82
CA PHE A 110 43.22 -50.45 -33.37
C PHE A 110 43.37 -50.97 -31.94
N ILE A 111 44.28 -51.92 -31.75
CA ILE A 111 44.70 -52.34 -30.41
C ILE A 111 45.54 -51.20 -29.83
N GLU A 112 44.93 -50.33 -29.02
CA GLU A 112 45.66 -49.43 -28.13
C GLU A 112 45.53 -49.91 -26.69
N PHE A 113 46.68 -50.25 -26.09
CA PHE A 113 46.83 -50.51 -24.67
C PHE A 113 46.88 -49.18 -23.91
N THR A 114 45.72 -48.56 -23.63
CA THR A 114 45.59 -47.67 -22.46
C THR A 114 44.21 -47.83 -21.83
N THR A 115 44.18 -47.79 -20.50
CA THR A 115 43.03 -48.06 -19.63
C THR A 115 42.01 -46.92 -19.61
N ASP A 116 40.74 -47.31 -19.77
CA ASP A 116 39.50 -46.72 -19.23
C ASP A 116 39.20 -45.23 -19.45
N ALA A 117 38.50 -44.96 -20.55
CA ALA A 117 37.30 -44.13 -20.54
C ALA A 117 36.37 -44.64 -21.65
N SER A 118 35.25 -45.26 -21.28
CA SER A 118 34.20 -45.65 -22.23
C SER A 118 33.79 -44.42 -23.04
N ALA A 119 33.93 -44.48 -24.37
CA ALA A 119 33.35 -43.50 -25.27
C ALA A 119 31.82 -43.56 -25.08
N ALA A 120 31.26 -42.64 -24.31
CA ALA A 120 29.82 -42.48 -24.21
C ALA A 120 29.35 -41.86 -25.52
N THR A 121 28.59 -42.60 -26.31
CA THR A 121 27.89 -42.11 -27.49
C THR A 121 27.01 -40.93 -27.06
N ALA A 122 27.21 -39.74 -27.66
CA ALA A 122 26.48 -38.54 -27.28
C ALA A 122 25.00 -38.70 -27.64
N THR A 123 24.13 -38.90 -26.64
CA THR A 123 22.68 -38.98 -26.85
C THR A 123 22.05 -37.58 -26.83
N THR A 124 21.01 -37.39 -27.63
CA THR A 124 20.21 -36.14 -27.67
C THR A 124 18.75 -36.47 -27.35
N ASP A 125 18.13 -35.70 -26.46
CA ASP A 125 16.70 -35.79 -26.20
C ASP A 125 15.90 -34.95 -27.20
N LEU A 126 15.07 -35.63 -27.99
CA LEU A 126 14.10 -34.99 -28.87
C LEU A 126 12.71 -35.05 -28.24
N LEU A 127 12.04 -33.92 -28.10
CA LEU A 127 10.64 -33.89 -27.68
C LEU A 127 9.75 -34.47 -28.79
N VAL A 128 9.06 -35.57 -28.49
CA VAL A 128 8.24 -36.32 -29.43
C VAL A 128 6.76 -35.98 -29.27
N GLU A 129 6.31 -35.86 -28.03
CA GLU A 129 4.90 -35.62 -27.74
C GLU A 129 4.70 -34.72 -26.51
N GLU A 130 3.74 -33.82 -26.62
CA GLU A 130 3.35 -32.87 -25.59
C GLU A 130 1.87 -33.06 -25.23
N ILE A 131 1.59 -33.52 -24.01
CA ILE A 131 0.23 -33.89 -23.59
C ILE A 131 -0.20 -32.98 -22.44
N PRO A 132 -1.29 -32.19 -22.57
CA PRO A 132 -1.87 -31.46 -21.44
C PRO A 132 -2.32 -32.42 -20.35
N VAL A 133 -1.97 -32.12 -19.10
CA VAL A 133 -2.56 -32.81 -17.95
C VAL A 133 -3.83 -32.06 -17.54
N GLU A 134 -4.97 -32.74 -17.66
CA GLU A 134 -6.26 -32.16 -17.27
C GLU A 134 -6.27 -31.77 -15.78
N ASN A 135 -6.88 -30.62 -15.48
CA ASN A 135 -7.00 -30.05 -14.14
C ASN A 135 -5.68 -29.61 -13.48
N GLU A 136 -4.62 -29.42 -14.26
CA GLU A 136 -3.39 -28.77 -13.82
C GLU A 136 -3.09 -27.52 -14.65
N GLU A 137 -2.68 -26.43 -14.00
CA GLU A 137 -2.33 -25.19 -14.70
C GLU A 137 -0.93 -25.28 -15.31
N ARG A 138 -0.82 -24.94 -16.60
CA ARG A 138 0.46 -24.90 -17.30
C ARG A 138 1.32 -23.74 -16.80
N ALA A 139 2.55 -24.00 -16.36
CA ALA A 139 3.40 -22.99 -15.71
C ALA A 139 3.60 -21.70 -16.54
N TRP A 140 3.59 -21.78 -17.87
CA TRP A 140 3.76 -20.58 -18.72
C TRP A 140 2.54 -19.66 -18.77
N LYS A 141 1.36 -20.09 -18.34
CA LYS A 141 0.24 -19.16 -18.09
C LYS A 141 0.57 -18.19 -16.95
N SER A 142 1.35 -18.64 -15.98
CA SER A 142 1.80 -17.85 -14.83
C SER A 142 3.10 -17.05 -15.09
N LEU A 143 3.75 -17.24 -16.25
CA LEU A 143 5.00 -16.59 -16.63
C LEU A 143 4.81 -15.35 -17.53
N GLN A 144 3.58 -14.81 -17.63
CA GLN A 144 3.41 -13.49 -18.27
C GLN A 144 4.23 -12.46 -17.47
N PRO A 145 5.10 -11.65 -18.11
CA PRO A 145 5.84 -10.62 -17.39
C PRO A 145 4.84 -9.71 -16.69
N ALA A 146 4.95 -9.61 -15.36
CA ALA A 146 4.06 -8.77 -14.58
C ALA A 146 4.09 -7.36 -15.17
N VAL A 147 2.93 -6.84 -15.57
CA VAL A 147 2.81 -5.46 -16.05
C VAL A 147 3.41 -4.56 -14.98
N GLN A 148 4.52 -3.90 -15.32
CA GLN A 148 5.21 -2.96 -14.45
C GLN A 148 4.76 -1.56 -14.83
N TYR A 149 4.15 -0.87 -13.89
CA TYR A 149 3.71 0.50 -14.10
C TYR A 149 4.85 1.47 -13.74
N ALA A 150 5.18 2.36 -14.69
CA ALA A 150 6.06 3.48 -14.38
C ALA A 150 5.40 4.38 -13.33
N PRO A 151 6.12 4.87 -12.30
CA PRO A 151 5.55 5.72 -11.27
C PRO A 151 4.86 6.95 -11.85
N LEU A 152 3.66 7.25 -11.38
CA LEU A 152 2.92 8.46 -11.74
C LEU A 152 3.07 9.49 -10.61
N ALA A 153 3.40 10.72 -10.98
CA ALA A 153 3.63 11.82 -10.04
C ALA A 153 3.22 13.15 -10.68
N ILE A 154 3.38 14.26 -9.96
CA ILE A 154 3.10 15.59 -10.52
C ILE A 154 3.82 15.77 -11.86
N GLY A 155 3.04 16.14 -12.88
CA GLY A 155 3.51 16.33 -14.24
C GLY A 155 3.27 15.14 -15.17
N SER A 156 3.00 13.94 -14.65
CA SER A 156 2.56 12.79 -15.45
C SER A 156 1.23 13.10 -16.16
N ARG A 157 1.07 12.61 -17.38
CA ARG A 157 -0.14 12.82 -18.20
C ARG A 157 -0.48 11.59 -19.03
N GLY A 158 -1.75 11.48 -19.42
CA GLY A 158 -2.25 10.48 -20.36
C GLY A 158 -3.18 9.45 -19.73
N ASP A 159 -3.44 8.37 -20.46
CA ASP A 159 -4.47 7.40 -20.09
C ASP A 159 -4.13 6.62 -18.80
N ALA A 160 -2.84 6.42 -18.49
CA ALA A 160 -2.42 5.84 -17.22
C ALA A 160 -2.87 6.70 -16.01
N VAL A 161 -2.84 8.03 -16.15
CA VAL A 161 -3.33 8.93 -15.11
C VAL A 161 -4.85 8.87 -15.00
N LYS A 162 -5.56 8.85 -16.14
CA LYS A 162 -7.03 8.68 -16.13
C LYS A 162 -7.43 7.37 -15.45
N ALA A 163 -6.69 6.30 -15.73
CA ALA A 163 -6.95 4.97 -15.20
C ALA A 163 -6.87 4.92 -13.66
N ILE A 164 -5.98 5.70 -13.03
CA ILE A 164 -5.95 5.80 -11.56
C ILE A 164 -6.88 6.87 -11.00
N GLN A 165 -7.14 7.96 -11.74
CA GLN A 165 -8.07 9.02 -11.32
C GLN A 165 -9.50 8.48 -11.20
N GLN A 166 -9.93 7.56 -12.07
CA GLN A 166 -11.28 7.00 -12.04
C GLN A 166 -11.58 6.23 -10.75
N PRO A 167 -10.82 5.20 -10.33
CA PRO A 167 -11.08 4.53 -9.05
C PRO A 167 -10.91 5.48 -7.87
N LEU A 168 -9.93 6.39 -7.89
CA LEU A 168 -9.78 7.40 -6.84
C LEU A 168 -11.02 8.29 -6.73
N TYR A 169 -11.67 8.60 -7.85
CA TYR A 169 -12.93 9.34 -7.89
C TYR A 169 -14.09 8.50 -7.33
N ASP A 170 -14.21 7.25 -7.79
CA ASP A 170 -15.29 6.34 -7.39
C ASP A 170 -15.26 6.05 -5.89
N HIS A 171 -14.06 5.99 -5.29
CA HIS A 171 -13.86 5.82 -3.84
C HIS A 171 -13.84 7.15 -3.06
N GLY A 172 -14.06 8.29 -3.71
CA GLY A 172 -14.19 9.61 -3.07
C GLY A 172 -12.89 10.31 -2.66
N TYR A 173 -11.71 9.76 -3.00
CA TYR A 173 -10.42 10.42 -2.76
C TYR A 173 -10.15 11.57 -3.72
N TYR A 174 -10.68 11.50 -4.94
CA TYR A 174 -10.53 12.52 -5.97
C TYR A 174 -11.89 13.13 -6.31
N THR A 175 -12.03 14.45 -6.14
CA THR A 175 -13.34 15.15 -6.25
C THR A 175 -13.44 16.06 -7.47
N TYR A 176 -12.53 15.91 -8.44
CA TYR A 176 -12.46 16.72 -9.65
C TYR A 176 -12.73 15.88 -10.89
N TYR A 177 -12.89 16.52 -12.06
CA TYR A 177 -13.10 15.77 -13.30
C TYR A 177 -11.83 15.03 -13.73
N ILE A 178 -12.02 13.87 -14.34
CA ILE A 178 -10.94 12.97 -14.76
C ILE A 178 -10.36 13.49 -16.07
N ASP A 179 -9.16 14.06 -16.00
CA ASP A 179 -8.53 14.81 -17.08
C ASP A 179 -7.25 14.18 -17.62
N GLY A 180 -6.75 13.14 -16.95
CA GLY A 180 -5.49 12.50 -17.28
C GLY A 180 -4.27 13.38 -17.00
N ILE A 181 -4.40 14.38 -16.12
CA ILE A 181 -3.30 15.24 -15.68
C ILE A 181 -3.04 14.97 -14.20
N PHE A 182 -1.85 14.48 -13.88
CA PHE A 182 -1.44 14.29 -12.50
C PHE A 182 -0.99 15.65 -11.96
N GLY A 183 -1.96 16.46 -11.55
CA GLY A 183 -1.74 17.76 -10.92
C GLY A 183 -1.76 17.67 -9.39
N TRP A 184 -1.76 18.83 -8.73
CA TRP A 184 -1.80 18.92 -7.27
C TRP A 184 -3.04 18.23 -6.66
N ARG A 185 -4.18 18.23 -7.36
CA ARG A 185 -5.40 17.53 -6.90
C ARG A 185 -5.24 16.01 -6.88
N THR A 186 -4.63 15.45 -7.93
CA THR A 186 -4.37 14.01 -8.02
C THR A 186 -3.29 13.61 -7.02
N GLU A 187 -2.26 14.45 -6.86
CA GLU A 187 -1.26 14.26 -5.81
C GLU A 187 -1.89 14.24 -4.41
N ASN A 188 -2.79 15.17 -4.09
CA ASN A 188 -3.47 15.18 -2.78
C ASN A 188 -4.36 13.96 -2.57
N ALA A 189 -5.07 13.49 -3.61
CA ALA A 189 -5.84 12.25 -3.53
C ALA A 189 -4.93 11.04 -3.22
N VAL A 190 -3.78 10.95 -3.92
CA VAL A 190 -2.77 9.90 -3.68
C VAL A 190 -2.17 10.01 -2.28
N LYS A 191 -1.78 11.20 -1.82
CA LYS A 191 -1.26 11.42 -0.46
C LYS A 191 -2.26 10.98 0.62
N THR A 192 -3.53 11.33 0.41
CA THR A 192 -4.62 10.98 1.32
C THR A 192 -4.84 9.47 1.37
N LEU A 193 -4.88 8.80 0.20
CA LEU A 193 -4.99 7.34 0.13
C LEU A 193 -3.77 6.65 0.77
N GLN A 194 -2.56 7.13 0.51
CA GLN A 194 -1.34 6.60 1.14
C GLN A 194 -1.43 6.66 2.66
N GLY A 195 -1.90 7.79 3.21
CA GLY A 195 -2.12 7.96 4.65
C GLY A 195 -3.14 6.94 5.19
N ASP A 196 -4.28 6.78 4.50
CA ASP A 196 -5.32 5.82 4.91
C ASP A 196 -4.87 4.35 4.82
N LEU A 197 -3.95 4.05 3.92
CA LEU A 197 -3.33 2.74 3.79
C LEU A 197 -2.16 2.52 4.76
N GLY A 198 -1.80 3.53 5.58
CA GLY A 198 -0.63 3.47 6.47
C GLY A 198 0.71 3.38 5.72
N ARG A 199 0.75 3.82 4.45
CA ARG A 199 1.95 3.85 3.61
C ARG A 199 2.71 5.16 3.80
N THR A 200 3.96 5.19 3.36
CA THR A 200 4.71 6.45 3.24
C THR A 200 4.00 7.40 2.27
N VAL A 201 3.70 8.60 2.75
CA VAL A 201 2.98 9.63 2.00
C VAL A 201 3.97 10.35 1.07
N THR A 202 4.22 9.79 -0.10
CA THR A 202 5.13 10.34 -1.13
C THR A 202 4.42 11.26 -2.12
N GLY A 203 3.10 11.12 -2.28
CA GLY A 203 2.32 11.76 -3.35
C GLY A 203 2.54 11.16 -4.74
N MET A 204 3.34 10.11 -4.85
CA MET A 204 3.58 9.37 -6.09
C MET A 204 2.81 8.05 -6.07
N ALA A 205 2.16 7.71 -7.18
CA ALA A 205 1.59 6.38 -7.39
C ALA A 205 2.67 5.46 -7.98
N ASP A 206 3.38 4.75 -7.11
CA ASP A 206 4.32 3.68 -7.50
C ASP A 206 3.59 2.46 -8.09
N ASP A 207 4.36 1.48 -8.60
CA ASP A 207 3.80 0.27 -9.23
C ASP A 207 2.82 -0.49 -8.30
N SER A 208 3.14 -0.60 -7.01
CA SER A 208 2.28 -1.27 -6.03
C SER A 208 0.97 -0.51 -5.80
N LEU A 209 1.05 0.81 -5.66
CA LEU A 209 -0.11 1.65 -5.43
C LEU A 209 -1.00 1.72 -6.68
N GLN A 210 -0.42 1.80 -7.87
CA GLN A 210 -1.18 1.74 -9.12
C GLN A 210 -1.93 0.41 -9.26
N LYS A 211 -1.27 -0.73 -9.01
CA LYS A 211 -1.93 -2.04 -9.01
C LYS A 211 -3.10 -2.10 -8.03
N LEU A 212 -2.92 -1.54 -6.83
CA LEU A 212 -3.98 -1.48 -5.82
C LEU A 212 -5.15 -0.62 -6.28
N ILE A 213 -4.89 0.61 -6.76
CA ILE A 213 -5.92 1.53 -7.25
C ILE A 213 -6.68 0.92 -8.43
N LEU A 214 -5.98 0.36 -9.41
CA LEU A 214 -6.57 -0.24 -10.60
C LEU A 214 -7.38 -1.51 -10.29
N SER A 215 -7.05 -2.22 -9.21
CA SER A 215 -7.83 -3.36 -8.74
C SER A 215 -9.15 -2.96 -8.07
N GLY A 216 -9.32 -1.69 -7.68
CA GLY A 216 -10.45 -1.21 -6.88
C GLY A 216 -10.45 -1.71 -5.43
N ASN A 217 -9.44 -2.47 -5.00
CA ASN A 217 -9.39 -3.09 -3.68
C ASN A 217 -8.74 -2.16 -2.64
N PHE A 218 -9.33 -1.00 -2.39
CA PHE A 218 -8.87 -0.05 -1.38
C PHE A 218 -10.07 0.60 -0.67
N PRO A 219 -9.91 1.18 0.53
CA PRO A 219 -11.06 1.71 1.28
C PRO A 219 -11.75 2.86 0.53
N ASN A 220 -12.98 3.17 0.92
CA ASN A 220 -13.60 4.44 0.53
C ASN A 220 -13.06 5.57 1.41
N TYR A 221 -12.98 6.77 0.86
CA TYR A 221 -12.58 7.96 1.59
C TYR A 221 -13.55 8.23 2.76
N ASP A 222 -13.02 8.28 3.97
CA ASP A 222 -13.75 8.67 5.17
C ASP A 222 -13.27 10.03 5.67
N PRO A 223 -14.08 11.10 5.58
CA PRO A 223 -13.71 12.42 6.07
C PRO A 223 -13.50 12.49 7.60
N TYR A 224 -13.98 11.49 8.33
CA TYR A 224 -13.90 11.41 9.80
C TYR A 224 -12.90 10.36 10.29
N SER A 225 -12.02 9.87 9.41
CA SER A 225 -10.84 9.10 9.82
C SER A 225 -10.01 9.89 10.84
N GLN A 226 -9.55 9.20 11.88
CA GLN A 226 -8.79 9.81 12.96
C GLN A 226 -7.57 10.55 12.43
N ILE A 227 -7.35 11.76 12.94
CA ILE A 227 -6.17 12.57 12.64
C ILE A 227 -5.29 12.62 13.90
N ASN A 228 -4.03 12.23 13.76
CA ASN A 228 -3.08 12.11 14.85
C ASN A 228 -2.13 13.30 14.93
N TYR A 229 -1.56 13.50 16.11
CA TYR A 229 -0.42 14.40 16.27
C TYR A 229 0.71 14.04 15.30
N GLY A 230 1.22 15.02 14.56
CA GLY A 230 2.25 14.85 13.53
C GLY A 230 1.71 14.64 12.11
N ASP A 231 0.42 14.31 11.96
CA ASP A 231 -0.21 14.16 10.65
C ASP A 231 -0.20 15.48 9.87
N ARG A 232 -0.22 15.35 8.54
CA ARG A 232 -0.21 16.50 7.62
C ARG A 232 -1.20 16.30 6.48
N GLY A 233 -1.72 17.41 5.93
CA GLY A 233 -2.51 17.43 4.71
C GLY A 233 -3.90 18.04 4.87
N ASP A 234 -4.74 17.84 3.85
CA ASP A 234 -6.02 18.55 3.70
C ASP A 234 -6.99 18.30 4.86
N ARG A 235 -7.03 17.09 5.42
CA ARG A 235 -7.88 16.79 6.59
C ARG A 235 -7.48 17.61 7.81
N VAL A 236 -6.17 17.74 8.07
CA VAL A 236 -5.65 18.57 9.15
C VAL A 236 -5.98 20.03 8.90
N TYR A 237 -5.77 20.50 7.66
CA TYR A 237 -6.06 21.88 7.27
C TYR A 237 -7.54 22.23 7.45
N ALA A 238 -8.44 21.36 7.00
CA ALA A 238 -9.88 21.53 7.16
C ALA A 238 -10.29 21.55 8.64
N MET A 239 -9.75 20.64 9.45
CA MET A 239 -9.97 20.61 10.91
C MET A 239 -9.50 21.92 11.56
N GLN A 240 -8.29 22.39 11.24
CA GLN A 240 -7.73 23.65 11.73
C GLN A 240 -8.60 24.85 11.35
N LEU A 241 -9.05 24.95 10.10
CA LEU A 241 -9.96 26.02 9.67
C LEU A 241 -11.26 26.01 10.49
N ARG A 242 -11.84 24.83 10.72
CA ARG A 242 -13.06 24.71 11.51
C ARG A 242 -12.82 25.08 12.98
N LEU A 243 -11.73 24.61 13.59
CA LEU A 243 -11.34 25.01 14.95
C LEU A 243 -11.13 26.52 15.08
N ARG A 244 -10.54 27.18 14.07
CA ARG A 244 -10.39 28.64 14.05
C ARG A 244 -11.73 29.36 13.94
N ALA A 245 -12.61 28.90 13.06
CA ALA A 245 -13.94 29.47 12.87
C ALA A 245 -14.83 29.34 14.12
N LEU A 246 -14.58 28.31 14.94
CA LEU A 246 -15.22 28.09 16.23
C LEU A 246 -14.45 28.73 17.40
N GLY A 247 -13.29 29.35 17.15
CA GLY A 247 -12.51 30.00 18.20
C GLY A 247 -11.66 29.09 19.08
N TYR A 248 -11.47 27.82 18.75
CA TYR A 248 -10.56 26.96 19.51
C TYR A 248 -9.09 27.19 19.16
N MET A 249 -8.81 27.89 18.06
CA MET A 249 -7.46 28.17 17.58
C MET A 249 -7.37 29.58 16.96
N ALA A 250 -6.23 30.25 17.11
CA ALA A 250 -5.93 31.54 16.46
C ALA A 250 -4.68 31.49 15.56
N ASP A 251 -3.94 30.37 15.59
CA ASP A 251 -2.82 30.13 14.67
C ASP A 251 -3.32 30.02 13.23
N THR A 252 -2.43 30.21 12.27
CA THR A 252 -2.74 29.99 10.85
C THR A 252 -2.95 28.49 10.60
N ALA A 253 -3.96 28.15 9.80
CA ALA A 253 -4.12 26.77 9.34
C ALA A 253 -3.03 26.48 8.29
N ASP A 254 -2.15 25.53 8.58
CA ASP A 254 -1.00 25.15 7.75
C ASP A 254 -1.07 23.69 7.29
N GLY A 255 -2.09 22.95 7.73
CA GLY A 255 -2.25 21.54 7.45
C GLY A 255 -1.30 20.65 8.24
N ILE A 256 -0.71 21.12 9.33
CA ILE A 256 0.20 20.35 10.19
C ILE A 256 -0.39 20.20 11.60
N PHE A 257 -0.55 18.96 12.05
CA PHE A 257 -1.06 18.68 13.39
C PHE A 257 0.09 18.80 14.40
N GLY A 258 0.40 20.04 14.77
CA GLY A 258 1.36 20.37 15.82
C GLY A 258 0.74 20.57 17.21
N ARG A 259 1.57 21.05 18.14
CA ARG A 259 1.20 21.28 19.55
C ARG A 259 0.04 22.25 19.73
N ARG A 260 -0.05 23.30 18.90
CA ARG A 260 -1.14 24.29 18.97
C ARG A 260 -2.48 23.69 18.50
N THR A 261 -2.45 22.91 17.41
CA THR A 261 -3.60 22.14 16.94
C THR A 261 -4.06 21.13 17.99
N GLN A 262 -3.13 20.43 18.65
CA GLN A 262 -3.43 19.50 19.75
C GLN A 262 -4.17 20.17 20.91
N ALA A 263 -3.65 21.30 21.39
CA ALA A 263 -4.29 22.03 22.47
C ALA A 263 -5.72 22.50 22.10
N ALA A 264 -5.91 22.93 20.85
CA ALA A 264 -7.22 23.30 20.32
C ALA A 264 -8.19 22.11 20.27
N VAL A 265 -7.72 20.94 19.82
CA VAL A 265 -8.50 19.69 19.80
C VAL A 265 -8.89 19.25 21.21
N GLN A 266 -7.96 19.30 22.17
CA GLN A 266 -8.24 18.92 23.56
C GLN A 266 -9.24 19.86 24.23
N LEU A 267 -9.10 21.17 24.00
CA LEU A 267 -10.06 22.16 24.49
C LEU A 267 -11.44 21.95 23.85
N PHE A 268 -11.47 21.67 22.55
CA PHE A 268 -12.70 21.34 21.84
C PHE A 268 -13.38 20.12 22.45
N GLN A 269 -12.63 19.03 22.65
CA GLN A 269 -13.14 17.81 23.29
C GLN A 269 -13.69 18.09 24.68
N GLN A 270 -12.95 18.85 25.49
CA GLN A 270 -13.36 19.23 26.84
C GLN A 270 -14.69 20.00 26.84
N GLU A 271 -14.82 21.06 26.05
CA GLU A 271 -16.03 21.90 26.04
C GLU A 271 -17.24 21.19 25.41
N ASN A 272 -17.00 20.17 24.59
CA ASN A 272 -18.05 19.43 23.89
C ASN A 272 -18.40 18.09 24.55
N GLY A 273 -17.81 17.77 25.71
CA GLY A 273 -18.10 16.56 26.47
C GLY A 273 -17.58 15.28 25.84
N ILE A 274 -16.53 15.37 25.02
CA ILE A 274 -15.87 14.24 24.36
C ILE A 274 -14.68 13.80 25.23
N ALA A 275 -14.43 12.50 25.30
CA ALA A 275 -13.24 11.97 25.97
C ALA A 275 -11.96 12.61 25.39
N GLN A 276 -11.15 13.21 26.26
CA GLN A 276 -9.96 13.92 25.81
C GLN A 276 -8.90 12.95 25.28
N SER A 277 -8.36 13.27 24.11
CA SER A 277 -7.30 12.54 23.43
C SER A 277 -6.27 13.53 22.89
N ALA A 278 -5.04 13.05 22.69
CA ALA A 278 -4.02 13.81 21.97
C ALA A 278 -4.35 13.99 20.47
N ASN A 279 -5.31 13.21 19.96
CA ASN A 279 -5.66 13.09 18.55
C ASN A 279 -7.13 13.50 18.32
N ALA A 280 -7.47 13.87 17.09
CA ALA A 280 -8.84 14.11 16.67
C ALA A 280 -9.49 12.79 16.24
N THR A 281 -10.17 12.14 17.18
CA THR A 281 -10.91 10.89 16.95
C THR A 281 -12.12 11.10 16.03
N ARG A 282 -12.74 10.01 15.56
CA ARG A 282 -13.98 10.08 14.76
C ARG A 282 -15.04 10.93 15.44
N ASP A 283 -15.34 10.67 16.72
CA ASP A 283 -16.34 11.42 17.49
C ASP A 283 -15.98 12.91 17.58
N THR A 284 -14.68 13.22 17.69
CA THR A 284 -14.18 14.59 17.67
C THR A 284 -14.50 15.27 16.34
N LEU A 285 -14.16 14.64 15.22
CA LEU A 285 -14.34 15.22 13.89
C LEU A 285 -15.82 15.34 13.52
N VAL A 286 -16.63 14.31 13.82
CA VAL A 286 -18.08 14.34 13.60
C VAL A 286 -18.71 15.51 14.35
N ARG A 287 -18.37 15.71 15.64
CA ARG A 287 -18.87 16.84 16.43
C ARG A 287 -18.32 18.17 15.96
N LEU A 288 -17.07 18.24 15.50
CA LEU A 288 -16.42 19.46 15.02
C LEU A 288 -17.07 20.01 13.75
N PHE A 289 -17.47 19.13 12.83
CA PHE A 289 -18.07 19.49 11.55
C PHE A 289 -19.60 19.50 11.57
N ALA A 290 -20.24 19.20 12.71
CA ALA A 290 -21.68 19.37 12.86
C ALA A 290 -22.10 20.85 12.65
N VAL A 291 -23.32 21.07 12.19
CA VAL A 291 -23.81 22.43 11.87
C VAL A 291 -24.03 23.25 13.13
N ASP A 292 -24.44 22.60 14.22
CA ASP A 292 -24.81 23.17 15.50
C ASP A 292 -23.65 23.21 16.52
N THR A 293 -22.41 22.94 16.09
CA THR A 293 -21.25 22.95 16.97
C THR A 293 -21.09 24.32 17.68
N PRO A 294 -21.10 24.36 19.02
CA PRO A 294 -20.93 25.59 19.78
C PRO A 294 -19.58 26.28 19.52
N GLN A 295 -19.57 27.59 19.63
CA GLN A 295 -18.36 28.41 19.65
C GLN A 295 -17.62 28.23 20.98
N CYS A 296 -16.29 28.36 20.93
CA CYS A 296 -15.44 28.24 22.12
C CYS A 296 -15.74 29.36 23.12
N THR A 297 -15.95 28.97 24.38
CA THR A 297 -16.28 29.91 25.47
C THR A 297 -15.07 30.27 26.31
N SER A 298 -14.07 29.40 26.37
CA SER A 298 -12.82 29.65 27.09
C SER A 298 -11.93 30.67 26.39
N TYR A 299 -11.06 31.34 27.17
CA TYR A 299 -9.91 32.05 26.60
C TYR A 299 -8.86 31.04 26.16
N ILE A 300 -8.24 31.29 25.00
CA ILE A 300 -7.07 30.56 24.51
C ILE A 300 -5.87 31.51 24.53
N PRO A 301 -4.64 31.04 24.78
CA PRO A 301 -3.47 31.90 24.69
C PRO A 301 -3.29 32.41 23.25
N LEU A 302 -3.01 33.71 23.12
CA LEU A 302 -2.75 34.36 21.84
C LEU A 302 -1.31 34.90 21.80
N TYR A 303 -0.67 34.73 20.64
CA TYR A 303 0.75 35.01 20.42
C TYR A 303 0.95 35.94 19.21
N LEU A 304 2.14 36.54 19.12
CA LEU A 304 2.57 37.31 17.96
C LEU A 304 2.43 36.47 16.67
N GLY A 305 1.75 37.02 15.67
CA GLY A 305 1.45 36.34 14.40
C GLY A 305 0.07 35.66 14.35
N ASP A 306 -0.61 35.48 15.49
CA ASP A 306 -1.98 34.96 15.51
C ASP A 306 -2.93 35.91 14.78
N SER A 307 -4.00 35.34 14.23
CA SER A 307 -5.02 36.11 13.53
C SER A 307 -6.44 35.57 13.70
N GLY A 308 -7.41 36.46 13.53
CA GLY A 308 -8.84 36.15 13.52
C GLY A 308 -9.62 36.92 14.57
N TYR A 309 -10.88 36.52 14.76
CA TYR A 309 -11.81 37.31 15.55
C TYR A 309 -11.37 37.51 17.01
N ARG A 310 -10.73 36.51 17.64
CA ARG A 310 -10.23 36.64 19.03
C ARG A 310 -9.17 37.71 19.19
N VAL A 311 -8.26 37.80 18.22
CA VAL A 311 -7.22 38.82 18.19
C VAL A 311 -7.82 40.19 17.93
N ARG A 312 -8.84 40.28 17.08
CA ARG A 312 -9.61 41.51 16.88
C ARG A 312 -10.27 42.00 18.18
N GLU A 313 -10.93 41.12 18.93
CA GLU A 313 -11.53 41.47 20.22
C GLU A 313 -10.48 41.88 21.26
N LEU A 314 -9.32 41.20 21.28
CA LEU A 314 -8.18 41.59 22.12
C LEU A 314 -7.68 42.99 21.78
N ASN A 315 -7.43 43.28 20.50
CA ASN A 315 -6.96 44.57 20.02
C ASN A 315 -7.99 45.67 20.28
N LYS A 316 -9.28 45.38 20.10
CA LYS A 316 -10.37 46.29 20.41
C LYS A 316 -10.36 46.67 21.89
N ARG A 317 -10.28 45.68 22.79
CA ARG A 317 -10.26 45.92 24.23
C ARG A 317 -9.02 46.69 24.67
N LEU A 318 -7.84 46.37 24.12
CA LEU A 318 -6.62 47.13 24.38
C LEU A 318 -6.74 48.59 23.93
N LYS A 319 -7.45 48.85 22.82
CA LYS A 319 -7.70 50.21 22.34
C LYS A 319 -8.70 50.96 23.24
N GLU A 320 -9.78 50.32 23.67
CA GLU A 320 -10.74 50.89 24.63
C GLU A 320 -10.07 51.32 25.94
N LEU A 321 -9.07 50.56 26.39
CA LEU A 321 -8.28 50.86 27.59
C LEU A 321 -7.04 51.72 27.31
N TYR A 322 -6.93 52.29 26.11
CA TYR A 322 -5.84 53.20 25.70
C TYR A 322 -4.43 52.57 25.71
N TYR A 323 -4.29 51.25 25.59
CA TYR A 323 -2.98 50.60 25.44
C TYR A 323 -2.51 50.51 23.99
N LEU A 324 -3.44 50.46 23.04
CA LEU A 324 -3.20 50.29 21.61
C LEU A 324 -3.66 51.53 20.83
N SER A 325 -2.79 52.02 19.94
CA SER A 325 -3.08 53.08 18.97
C SER A 325 -3.30 52.50 17.56
N GLY A 326 -3.68 53.31 16.57
CA GLY A 326 -3.98 52.81 15.22
C GLY A 326 -5.37 52.17 15.07
N SER A 327 -5.62 51.60 13.89
CA SER A 327 -6.85 50.86 13.59
C SER A 327 -6.85 49.49 14.24
N VAL A 328 -8.02 49.01 14.69
CA VAL A 328 -8.16 47.67 15.26
C VAL A 328 -8.07 46.64 14.13
N THR A 329 -6.98 45.87 14.09
CA THR A 329 -6.76 44.75 13.17
C THR A 329 -7.13 43.42 13.81
N ASP A 330 -7.31 42.39 13.00
CA ASP A 330 -7.49 41.00 13.45
C ASP A 330 -6.18 40.22 13.54
N THR A 331 -5.03 40.86 13.33
CA THR A 331 -3.69 40.27 13.47
C THR A 331 -2.99 40.74 14.73
N PHE A 332 -2.26 39.83 15.38
CA PHE A 332 -1.49 40.09 16.58
C PHE A 332 -0.10 40.55 16.15
N THR A 333 0.13 41.86 16.20
CA THR A 333 1.37 42.49 15.74
C THR A 333 2.33 42.81 16.89
N SER A 334 3.50 43.35 16.58
CA SER A 334 4.44 43.86 17.57
C SER A 334 3.85 45.01 18.42
N ASP A 335 2.92 45.79 17.86
CA ASP A 335 2.18 46.82 18.58
C ASP A 335 1.21 46.23 19.59
N THR A 336 0.47 45.17 19.23
CA THR A 336 -0.34 44.39 20.16
C THR A 336 0.52 43.84 21.30
N ALA A 337 1.68 43.24 20.99
CA ALA A 337 2.60 42.73 22.01
C ALA A 337 3.09 43.83 22.97
N ARG A 338 3.40 45.02 22.44
CA ARG A 338 3.83 46.18 23.23
C ARG A 338 2.70 46.71 24.13
N ALA A 339 1.48 46.77 23.62
CA ALA A 339 0.30 47.13 24.40
C ALA A 339 0.06 46.14 25.55
N ILE A 340 0.20 44.84 25.28
CA ILE A 340 0.09 43.78 26.29
C ILE A 340 1.17 43.92 27.37
N ARG A 341 2.43 44.18 27.01
CA ARG A 341 3.51 44.38 27.99
C ARG A 341 3.23 45.55 28.94
N ARG A 342 2.65 46.64 28.43
CA ARG A 342 2.21 47.78 29.26
C ARG A 342 1.11 47.37 30.23
N PHE A 343 0.10 46.64 29.75
CA PHE A 343 -0.95 46.12 30.62
C PHE A 343 -0.39 45.17 31.68
N GLN A 344 0.47 44.22 31.30
CA GLN A 344 1.16 43.28 32.19
C GLN A 344 1.90 44.01 33.31
N ALA A 345 2.66 45.04 32.98
CA ALA A 345 3.38 45.86 33.96
C ALA A 345 2.42 46.53 34.96
N GLN A 346 1.27 47.01 34.49
CA GLN A 346 0.30 47.73 35.33
C GLN A 346 -0.50 46.79 36.25
N VAL A 347 -0.74 45.54 35.84
CA VAL A 347 -1.46 44.54 36.65
C VAL A 347 -0.54 43.56 37.38
N GLY A 348 0.78 43.76 37.33
CA GLY A 348 1.76 42.93 38.04
C GLY A 348 1.89 41.50 37.51
N LEU A 349 1.63 41.27 36.22
CA LEU A 349 1.84 39.98 35.55
C LEU A 349 3.23 39.91 34.91
N SER A 350 3.70 38.69 34.60
CA SER A 350 4.94 38.49 33.85
C SER A 350 4.91 39.21 32.50
N ILE A 351 5.94 40.02 32.23
CA ILE A 351 5.99 40.93 31.08
C ILE A 351 6.62 40.22 29.87
N ASN A 352 5.91 39.28 29.28
CA ASN A 352 6.36 38.53 28.09
C ASN A 352 5.73 39.04 26.78
N GLY A 353 4.66 39.82 26.84
CA GLY A 353 3.92 40.30 25.66
C GLY A 353 2.97 39.26 25.04
N GLU A 354 2.73 38.14 25.71
CA GLU A 354 1.76 37.12 25.30
C GLU A 354 0.41 37.38 25.98
N ALA A 355 -0.69 37.20 25.25
CA ALA A 355 -2.02 37.27 25.84
C ALA A 355 -2.40 35.90 26.43
N SER A 356 -1.84 35.59 27.60
CA SER A 356 -2.19 34.40 28.36
C SER A 356 -3.67 34.42 28.80
N VAL A 357 -4.21 33.26 29.19
CA VAL A 357 -5.58 33.16 29.72
C VAL A 357 -5.79 34.07 30.93
N ALA A 358 -4.83 34.07 31.87
CA ALA A 358 -4.89 34.92 33.07
C ALA A 358 -4.87 36.42 32.72
N LEU A 359 -4.10 36.80 31.70
CA LEU A 359 -4.09 38.19 31.22
C LEU A 359 -5.44 38.57 30.62
N GLN A 360 -6.00 37.73 29.75
CA GLN A 360 -7.28 38.01 29.10
C GLN A 360 -8.40 38.14 30.12
N GLN A 361 -8.43 37.28 31.14
CA GLN A 361 -9.37 37.39 32.26
C GLN A 361 -9.29 38.75 32.97
N ARG A 362 -8.08 39.30 33.16
CA ARG A 362 -7.91 40.64 33.75
C ARG A 362 -8.24 41.77 32.80
N LEU A 363 -7.90 41.63 31.52
CA LEU A 363 -8.09 42.66 30.49
C LEU A 363 -9.58 42.86 30.15
N PHE A 364 -10.35 41.78 30.08
CA PHE A 364 -11.78 41.81 29.78
C PHE A 364 -12.65 41.98 31.04
N ALA A 365 -12.07 42.04 32.23
CA ALA A 365 -12.81 42.36 33.45
C ALA A 365 -13.39 43.80 33.37
N PRO A 366 -14.58 44.05 33.96
CA PRO A 366 -15.18 45.38 33.98
C PRO A 366 -14.28 46.47 34.60
N GLY A 367 -13.49 46.10 35.62
CA GLY A 367 -12.55 46.99 36.31
C GLY A 367 -11.12 46.94 35.78
N ALA A 368 -10.91 46.50 34.53
CA ALA A 368 -9.58 46.50 33.94
C ALA A 368 -9.02 47.94 33.91
N PRO A 369 -7.79 48.17 34.41
CA PRO A 369 -7.25 49.52 34.48
C PRO A 369 -6.97 50.07 33.08
N GLU A 370 -7.25 51.35 32.87
CA GLU A 370 -6.83 52.07 31.67
C GLU A 370 -5.32 52.35 31.71
N CYS A 371 -4.69 52.47 30.55
CA CYS A 371 -3.26 52.78 30.45
C CYS A 371 -2.95 54.09 31.19
N SER A 372 -2.06 54.04 32.19
CA SER A 372 -1.63 55.23 32.95
C SER A 372 -0.37 55.90 32.37
N GLY A 373 0.26 55.30 31.35
CA GLY A 373 1.49 55.79 30.72
C GLY A 373 1.28 56.46 29.37
N TYR A 374 2.35 57.04 28.83
CA TYR A 374 2.35 57.64 27.50
C TYR A 374 2.41 56.58 26.39
N ILE A 375 1.54 56.73 25.38
CA ILE A 375 1.58 55.95 24.13
C ILE A 375 1.91 56.89 22.98
N ALA A 376 2.78 56.47 22.06
CA ALA A 376 3.03 57.21 20.83
C ALA A 376 1.80 57.09 19.92
N LEU A 377 1.29 58.23 19.47
CA LEU A 377 0.19 58.33 18.52
C LEU A 377 0.74 58.68 17.14
N TYR A 378 0.17 58.08 16.11
CA TYR A 378 0.50 58.34 14.72
C TYR A 378 -0.56 59.25 14.09
N ARG A 379 -0.18 59.91 13.00
CA ARG A 379 -1.08 60.81 12.26
C ARG A 379 -2.33 60.05 11.81
N GLY A 380 -3.51 60.49 12.27
CA GLY A 380 -4.79 59.83 12.03
C GLY A 380 -5.33 59.03 13.22
N ASP A 381 -4.58 58.91 14.32
CA ASP A 381 -5.09 58.35 15.57
C ASP A 381 -6.01 59.34 16.29
N SER A 382 -7.16 58.84 16.76
CA SER A 382 -8.09 59.58 17.62
C SER A 382 -8.50 58.71 18.80
N ASN A 383 -8.48 59.27 20.02
CA ASN A 383 -9.08 58.67 21.21
C ASN A 383 -9.57 59.76 22.17
N GLY A 384 -10.41 59.40 23.15
CA GLY A 384 -11.02 60.36 24.08
C GLY A 384 -10.06 61.10 25.02
N ARG A 385 -8.75 60.86 24.92
CA ARG A 385 -7.70 61.54 25.71
C ARG A 385 -6.87 62.52 24.88
N VAL A 386 -7.15 62.64 23.58
CA VAL A 386 -6.49 63.57 22.67
C VAL A 386 -7.53 64.62 22.31
N ALA A 387 -7.34 65.83 22.83
CA ALA A 387 -8.20 66.98 22.59
C ALA A 387 -8.05 67.53 21.17
#